data_AF-A0A376UHC8-F1
#
_entry.id   AF-A0A376UHC8-F1
#
_cell.length_a   1.000
_cell.length_b   1.000
_cell.length_c   1.000
_cell.angle_alpha   90.00
_cell.angle_beta   90.00
_cell.angle_gamma   90.00
#
_symmetry.space_group_name_H-M   'P 1'
#
loop_
_entity.id
_entity.type
_entity.pdbx_description
1 polymer ?
#
loop_
_entity_poly.entity_id
_entity_poly.type
_entity_poly.pdbx_seq_one_letter_code
_entity_poly.pdbx_strand_id
1 'polypeptide(L)'
;MLNLFVGLDIYTGLLLLLALAFVLFYEAINGFHDTANAGGNRYLYSCHATTTCCGWMAAFFNFFGVLLGGLSVAYAIVHMLPTDLLLNMGSTHGLAMVFSMLLAAIIWNLGTWFFGLPASSSHTLIGAIIGIGLTNALLTGSSVMDAV
;
A
#
# COMPACT_ATOMS: atom_id res chain seq x y z
N MET A 1 -22.27 -5.56 -7.93
CA MET A 1 -20.81 -5.64 -7.71
C MET A 1 -20.20 -6.96 -8.15
N LEU A 2 -20.80 -8.12 -7.91
CA LEU A 2 -20.22 -9.42 -8.31
C LEU A 2 -20.23 -9.70 -9.83
N ASN A 3 -21.00 -8.95 -10.61
CA ASN A 3 -21.00 -9.04 -12.09
C ASN A 3 -19.71 -8.48 -12.74
N LEU A 4 -18.82 -7.83 -12.00
CA LEU A 4 -17.52 -7.37 -12.52
C LEU A 4 -16.58 -8.52 -12.91
N PHE A 5 -16.83 -9.72 -12.35
CA PHE A 5 -16.03 -10.92 -12.59
C PHE A 5 -16.61 -11.85 -13.66
N VAL A 6 -17.80 -11.54 -14.19
CA VAL A 6 -18.57 -12.45 -15.08
C VAL A 6 -18.07 -12.44 -16.53
N GLY A 7 -17.04 -11.65 -16.86
CA GLY A 7 -16.42 -11.64 -18.19
C GLY A 7 -14.90 -11.49 -18.16
N LEU A 8 -14.26 -11.72 -17.02
CA LEU A 8 -12.80 -11.64 -16.90
C LEU A 8 -12.18 -12.97 -17.31
N ASP A 9 -11.15 -12.92 -18.16
CA ASP A 9 -10.29 -14.08 -18.39
C ASP A 9 -9.77 -14.63 -17.06
N ILE A 10 -9.77 -15.96 -16.92
CA ILE A 10 -9.31 -16.67 -15.71
C ILE A 10 -7.94 -16.17 -15.25
N TYR A 11 -7.06 -15.85 -16.20
CA TYR A 11 -5.72 -15.31 -15.94
C TYR A 11 -5.75 -13.95 -15.24
N THR A 12 -6.57 -13.02 -15.73
CA THR A 12 -6.73 -11.69 -15.13
C THR A 12 -7.38 -11.80 -13.75
N GLY A 13 -8.34 -12.72 -13.58
CA GLY A 13 -8.98 -12.97 -12.29
C GLY A 13 -7.99 -13.48 -11.24
N LEU A 14 -7.12 -14.41 -11.64
CA LEU A 14 -6.08 -14.95 -10.76
C LEU A 14 -5.03 -13.90 -10.39
N LEU A 15 -4.62 -13.07 -11.34
CA LEU A 15 -3.68 -11.96 -11.10
C LEU A 15 -4.28 -10.88 -10.19
N LEU A 16 -5.58 -10.60 -10.32
CA LEU A 16 -6.26 -9.65 -9.44
C LEU A 16 -6.31 -10.17 -8.00
N LEU A 17 -6.61 -11.46 -7.80
CA LEU A 17 -6.55 -12.09 -6.48
C LEU A 17 -5.14 -12.04 -5.89
N LEU A 18 -4.12 -12.25 -6.72
CA LEU A 18 -2.72 -12.13 -6.30
C LEU A 18 -2.38 -10.68 -5.90
N ALA A 19 -2.80 -9.69 -6.69
CA ALA A 19 -2.61 -8.28 -6.36
C ALA A 19 -3.31 -7.91 -5.04
N LEU A 20 -4.53 -8.40 -4.82
CA LEU A 20 -5.25 -8.23 -3.55
C LEU A 20 -4.47 -8.84 -2.38
N ALA A 21 -3.88 -10.03 -2.55
CA ALA A 21 -3.05 -10.65 -1.53
C ALA A 21 -1.82 -9.80 -1.18
N PHE A 22 -1.16 -9.20 -2.18
CA PHE A 22 -0.04 -8.28 -1.95
C PHE A 22 -0.47 -7.02 -1.20
N VAL A 23 -1.63 -6.43 -1.55
CA VAL A 23 -2.18 -5.27 -0.84
C VAL A 23 -2.49 -5.63 0.62
N LEU A 24 -3.12 -6.78 0.89
CA LEU A 24 -3.39 -7.24 2.25
C LEU A 24 -2.09 -7.46 3.04
N PHE A 25 -1.05 -7.99 2.39
CA PHE A 25 0.26 -8.16 3.01
C PHE A 25 0.93 -6.82 3.33
N TYR A 26 0.86 -5.85 2.42
CA TYR A 26 1.34 -4.48 2.64
C TYR A 26 0.63 -3.80 3.81
N GLU A 27 -0.70 -3.92 3.89
CA GLU A 27 -1.51 -3.40 5.02
C GLU A 27 -1.15 -4.08 6.34
N ALA A 28 -0.90 -5.40 6.34
CA ALA A 28 -0.44 -6.10 7.54
C ALA A 28 0.92 -5.58 8.03
N ILE A 29 1.87 -5.33 7.11
CA ILE A 29 3.16 -4.73 7.42
C ILE A 29 2.98 -3.32 7.98
N ASN A 30 2.15 -2.49 7.34
CA ASN A 30 1.82 -1.16 7.83
C ASN A 30 1.28 -1.19 9.27
N GLY A 31 0.38 -2.13 9.57
CA GLY A 31 -0.12 -2.33 10.94
C GLY A 31 0.99 -2.60 11.95
N PHE A 32 2.04 -3.35 11.58
CA PHE A 32 3.21 -3.56 12.43
C PHE A 32 4.04 -2.29 12.65
N HIS A 33 4.27 -1.50 11.59
CA HIS A 33 4.96 -0.21 11.71
C HIS A 33 4.19 0.77 12.58
N ASP A 34 2.88 0.88 12.39
CA ASP A 34 2.03 1.79 13.17
C ASP A 34 1.92 1.34 14.63
N THR A 35 1.86 0.03 14.88
CA THR A 35 1.90 -0.52 16.24
C THR A 35 3.24 -0.24 16.92
N ALA A 36 4.36 -0.32 16.18
CA ALA A 36 5.69 0.02 16.70
C ALA A 36 5.81 1.54 16.99
N ASN A 37 5.28 2.38 16.11
CA ASN A 37 5.30 3.84 16.26
C ASN A 37 4.40 4.30 17.43
N ALA A 38 3.21 3.73 17.58
CA ALA A 38 2.33 3.96 18.72
C ALA A 38 2.89 3.34 20.02
N GLY A 39 3.57 2.20 19.91
CA GLY A 39 4.24 1.49 21.00
C GLY A 39 5.41 2.27 21.59
N GLY A 40 6.19 2.99 20.77
CA GLY A 40 7.29 3.85 21.23
C GLY A 40 6.82 4.94 22.20
N ASN A 41 5.67 5.56 21.94
CA ASN A 41 5.07 6.54 22.84
C ASN A 41 4.41 5.89 24.07
N ARG A 42 3.87 4.67 23.94
CA ARG A 42 3.20 3.96 25.06
C ARG A 42 4.18 3.30 26.03
N TYR A 43 5.35 2.86 25.58
CA TYR A 43 6.43 2.39 26.46
C TYR A 43 6.99 3.51 27.35
N LEU A 44 6.89 4.77 26.90
CA LEU A 44 7.32 5.95 27.66
C LEU A 44 6.25 6.47 28.64
N TYR A 45 4.95 6.26 28.37
CA TYR A 45 3.86 6.79 29.21
C TYR A 45 3.06 5.74 30.01
N SER A 46 3.13 4.45 29.70
CA SER A 46 2.30 3.44 30.35
C SER A 46 3.10 2.20 30.72
N CYS A 47 3.81 2.31 31.84
CA CYS A 47 4.61 1.26 32.46
C CYS A 47 3.80 0.06 33.02
N HIS A 48 2.59 -0.23 32.51
CA HIS A 48 1.64 -1.15 33.17
C HIS A 48 0.77 -2.04 32.28
N ALA A 49 0.80 -1.92 30.94
CA ALA A 49 0.09 -2.86 30.07
C ALA A 49 1.06 -3.90 29.52
N THR A 50 0.79 -5.19 29.75
CA THR A 50 1.50 -6.30 29.08
C THR A 50 1.54 -6.04 27.58
N THR A 51 2.64 -6.38 26.92
CA THR A 51 2.86 -6.25 25.47
C THR A 51 1.68 -6.75 24.65
N THR A 52 1.01 -7.81 25.12
CA THR A 52 -0.20 -8.39 24.54
C THR A 52 -1.40 -7.42 24.56
N CYS A 53 -1.67 -6.75 25.68
CA CYS A 53 -2.79 -5.81 25.81
C CYS A 53 -2.60 -4.58 24.91
N CYS A 54 -1.34 -4.11 24.79
CA CYS A 54 -0.99 -3.02 23.89
C CYS A 54 -1.26 -3.37 22.41
N GLY A 55 -0.88 -4.58 22.00
CA GLY A 55 -1.15 -5.08 20.64
C GLY A 55 -2.64 -5.20 20.32
N TRP A 56 -3.46 -5.72 21.25
CA TRP A 56 -4.91 -5.80 21.06
C TRP A 56 -5.58 -4.42 20.95
N MET A 57 -5.18 -3.46 21.77
CA MET A 57 -5.68 -2.08 21.65
C MET A 57 -5.24 -1.45 20.32
N ALA A 58 -3.98 -1.61 19.91
CA ALA A 58 -3.49 -1.07 18.64
C ALA A 58 -4.29 -1.63 17.45
N ALA A 59 -4.53 -2.95 17.42
CA ALA A 59 -5.35 -3.58 16.39
C ALA A 59 -6.79 -3.04 16.38
N PHE A 60 -7.42 -2.90 17.56
CA PHE A 60 -8.78 -2.39 17.68
C PHE A 60 -8.88 -0.93 17.20
N PHE A 61 -7.99 -0.06 17.67
CA PHE A 61 -8.00 1.36 17.26
C PHE A 61 -7.58 1.56 15.80
N ASN A 62 -6.67 0.75 15.25
CA ASN A 62 -6.33 0.80 13.83
C ASN A 62 -7.52 0.39 12.95
N PHE A 63 -8.23 -0.69 13.32
CA PHE A 63 -9.44 -1.13 12.62
C PHE A 63 -10.58 -0.09 12.68
N PHE A 64 -10.87 0.44 13.86
CA PHE A 64 -11.87 1.49 14.02
C PHE A 64 -11.44 2.82 13.37
N GLY A 65 -10.14 3.10 13.32
CA GLY A 65 -9.58 4.25 12.61
C GLY A 65 -9.89 4.20 11.11
N VAL A 66 -9.74 3.04 10.48
CA VAL A 66 -10.12 2.87 9.06
C VAL A 66 -11.64 2.91 8.86
N LEU A 67 -12.41 2.24 9.73
CA LEU A 67 -13.88 2.24 9.65
C LEU A 67 -14.50 3.64 9.80
N LEU A 68 -13.96 4.46 10.71
CA LEU A 68 -14.48 5.80 11.01
C LEU A 68 -13.83 6.89 10.15
N GLY A 69 -12.56 6.74 9.78
CA GLY A 69 -11.81 7.66 8.91
C GLY A 69 -12.24 7.60 7.44
N GLY A 70 -12.92 6.51 7.05
CA GLY A 70 -13.51 6.33 5.73
C GLY A 70 -12.47 6.13 4.63
N LEU A 71 -12.91 6.31 3.39
CA LEU A 71 -12.11 6.04 2.19
C LEU A 71 -11.33 7.26 1.67
N SER A 72 -11.28 8.35 2.44
CA SER A 72 -10.71 9.63 2.01
C SER A 72 -9.24 9.50 1.57
N VAL A 73 -8.42 8.80 2.35
CA VAL A 73 -7.01 8.53 2.03
C VAL A 73 -6.88 7.59 0.82
N ALA A 74 -7.73 6.56 0.75
CA ALA A 74 -7.76 5.65 -0.39
C ALA A 74 -8.08 6.40 -1.70
N TYR A 75 -9.07 7.30 -1.69
CA TYR A 75 -9.39 8.15 -2.83
C TYR A 75 -8.26 9.10 -3.20
N ALA A 76 -7.58 9.70 -2.23
CA ALA A 76 -6.43 10.57 -2.48
C ALA A 76 -5.31 9.81 -3.20
N ILE A 77 -5.01 8.57 -2.76
CA ILE A 77 -4.00 7.71 -3.40
C ILE A 77 -4.43 7.33 -4.82
N VAL A 78 -5.71 6.97 -5.04
CA VAL A 78 -6.23 6.64 -6.37
C VAL A 78 -6.10 7.79 -7.36
N HIS A 79 -6.29 9.04 -6.91
CA HIS A 79 -6.12 10.21 -7.78
C HIS A 79 -4.65 10.55 -8.08
N MET A 80 -3.70 10.03 -7.28
CA MET A 80 -2.27 10.17 -7.54
C MET A 80 -1.70 9.06 -8.42
N LEU A 81 -2.48 8.03 -8.74
CA LEU A 81 -2.03 6.96 -9.62
C LEU A 81 -1.98 7.45 -11.08
N PRO A 82 -0.93 7.09 -11.85
CA PRO A 82 -0.82 7.47 -13.26
C PRO A 82 -2.06 7.03 -14.03
N THR A 83 -2.58 7.93 -14.88
CA THR A 83 -3.77 7.66 -15.71
C THR A 83 -3.56 6.45 -16.63
N ASP A 84 -2.31 6.21 -17.06
CA ASP A 84 -1.93 5.01 -17.81
C ASP A 84 -2.18 3.72 -17.04
N LEU A 85 -1.95 3.72 -15.72
CA LEU A 85 -2.24 2.57 -14.86
C LEU A 85 -3.75 2.33 -14.76
N LEU A 86 -4.52 3.42 -14.64
CA LEU A 86 -5.98 3.39 -14.53
C LEU A 86 -6.66 2.94 -15.83
N LEU A 87 -6.08 3.27 -16.99
CA LEU A 87 -6.65 2.96 -18.30
C LEU A 87 -6.18 1.61 -18.85
N ASN A 88 -4.96 1.15 -18.52
CA ASN A 88 -4.38 -0.10 -19.05
C ASN A 88 -4.31 -1.26 -18.06
N MET A 89 -5.20 -1.28 -17.05
CA MET A 89 -5.25 -2.35 -16.03
C MET A 89 -5.55 -3.77 -16.59
N GLY A 90 -6.03 -3.88 -17.83
CA GLY A 90 -6.19 -5.16 -18.55
C GLY A 90 -4.96 -5.59 -19.37
N SER A 91 -3.95 -4.74 -19.50
CA SER A 91 -2.73 -5.02 -20.26
C SER A 91 -1.62 -5.54 -19.35
N THR A 92 -0.74 -6.39 -19.89
CA THR A 92 0.46 -6.89 -19.20
C THR A 92 1.29 -5.76 -18.59
N HIS A 93 1.31 -4.59 -19.22
CA HIS A 93 1.99 -3.40 -18.72
C HIS A 93 1.35 -2.82 -17.45
N GLY A 94 0.03 -2.74 -17.37
CA GLY A 94 -0.69 -2.24 -16.18
C GLY A 94 -0.47 -3.14 -14.96
N LEU A 95 -0.55 -4.46 -15.17
CA LEU A 95 -0.27 -5.46 -14.13
C LEU A 95 1.18 -5.39 -13.65
N ALA A 96 2.15 -5.31 -14.57
CA ALA A 96 3.57 -5.19 -14.22
C ALA A 96 3.85 -3.93 -13.38
N MET A 97 3.21 -2.82 -13.71
CA MET A 97 3.33 -1.57 -12.95
C MET A 97 2.75 -1.70 -11.53
N VAL A 98 1.55 -2.29 -11.36
CA VAL A 98 0.94 -2.51 -10.02
C VAL A 98 1.82 -3.40 -9.16
N PHE A 99 2.32 -4.52 -9.70
CA PHE A 99 3.19 -5.42 -8.96
C PHE A 99 4.51 -4.75 -8.59
N SER A 100 5.12 -3.99 -9.51
CA SER A 100 6.37 -3.28 -9.25
C SER A 100 6.22 -2.24 -8.14
N MET A 101 5.11 -1.49 -8.14
CA MET A 101 4.76 -0.55 -7.08
C MET A 101 4.67 -1.21 -5.71
N LEU A 102 3.84 -2.25 -5.62
CA LEU A 102 3.55 -2.92 -4.35
C LEU A 102 4.81 -3.59 -3.82
N LEU A 103 5.59 -4.22 -4.68
CA LEU A 103 6.80 -4.93 -4.30
C LEU A 103 7.88 -3.94 -3.81
N ALA A 104 8.05 -2.80 -4.48
CA ALA A 104 8.95 -1.73 -4.00
C ALA A 104 8.52 -1.20 -2.63
N ALA A 105 7.23 -0.94 -2.44
CA ALA A 105 6.69 -0.45 -1.17
C ALA A 105 6.84 -1.49 -0.04
N ILE A 106 6.57 -2.77 -0.32
CA ILE A 106 6.71 -3.87 0.64
C ILE A 106 8.17 -4.08 1.04
N ILE A 107 9.10 -4.14 0.07
CA ILE A 107 10.54 -4.32 0.36
C ILE A 107 11.04 -3.17 1.24
N TRP A 108 10.66 -1.94 0.92
CA TRP A 108 11.11 -0.77 1.68
C TRP A 108 10.52 -0.74 3.10
N ASN A 109 9.24 -1.06 3.25
CA ASN A 109 8.62 -1.18 4.57
C ASN A 109 9.28 -2.29 5.39
N LEU A 110 9.44 -3.51 4.84
CA LEU A 110 10.14 -4.59 5.54
C LEU A 110 11.60 -4.23 5.88
N GLY A 111 12.31 -3.55 4.98
CA GLY A 111 13.68 -3.09 5.22
C GLY A 111 13.75 -2.11 6.38
N THR A 112 12.89 -1.08 6.37
CA THR A 112 12.86 -0.09 7.45
C THR A 112 12.42 -0.70 8.79
N TRP A 113 11.51 -1.68 8.77
CA TRP A 113 11.16 -2.46 9.96
C TRP A 113 12.35 -3.25 10.50
N PHE A 114 13.07 -3.96 9.63
CA PHE A 114 14.25 -4.75 10.01
C PHE A 114 15.36 -3.88 10.61
N PHE A 115 15.53 -2.66 10.08
CA PHE A 115 16.48 -1.67 10.62
C PHE A 115 15.93 -0.85 11.80
N GLY A 116 14.68 -1.06 12.20
CA GLY A 116 14.05 -0.33 13.32
C GLY A 116 13.89 1.17 13.08
N LEU A 117 13.88 1.61 11.82
CA LEU A 117 13.76 3.03 11.47
C LEU A 117 12.28 3.45 11.50
N PRO A 118 11.94 4.57 12.16
CA PRO A 118 10.60 5.14 12.08
C PRO A 118 10.39 5.68 10.66
N ALA A 119 9.64 4.94 9.85
CA ALA A 119 9.32 5.28 8.46
C ALA A 119 7.80 5.40 8.26
N SER A 120 7.39 6.31 7.39
CA SER A 120 5.98 6.55 7.05
C SER A 120 5.60 5.74 5.81
N SER A 121 4.69 4.77 5.98
CA SER A 121 4.22 3.92 4.89
C SER A 121 3.56 4.69 3.73
N SER A 122 2.85 5.79 4.03
CA SER A 122 2.22 6.63 3.01
C SER A 122 3.25 7.29 2.09
N HIS A 123 4.37 7.77 2.64
CA HIS A 123 5.46 8.36 1.85
C HIS A 123 6.17 7.32 1.00
N THR A 124 6.33 6.11 1.53
CA THR A 124 6.87 4.98 0.78
C THR A 124 5.98 4.62 -0.40
N LEU A 125 4.65 4.61 -0.22
CA LEU A 125 3.70 4.33 -1.30
C LEU A 125 3.70 5.44 -2.36
N ILE A 126 3.69 6.71 -1.95
CA ILE A 126 3.78 7.85 -2.88
C ILE A 126 5.10 7.81 -3.66
N GLY A 127 6.22 7.53 -3.00
CA GLY A 127 7.52 7.37 -3.66
C GLY A 127 7.53 6.22 -4.67
N ALA A 128 6.88 5.10 -4.35
CA ALA A 128 6.71 4.00 -5.29
C ALA A 128 5.89 4.44 -6.51
N ILE A 129 4.75 5.11 -6.31
CA ILE A 129 3.88 5.66 -7.37
C ILE A 129 4.68 6.53 -8.34
N ILE A 130 5.44 7.49 -7.82
CA ILE A 130 6.30 8.39 -8.62
C ILE A 130 7.36 7.57 -9.39
N GLY A 131 7.97 6.57 -8.75
CA GLY A 131 8.99 5.74 -9.37
C GLY A 131 8.48 4.95 -10.58
N ILE A 132 7.26 4.39 -10.51
CA ILE A 132 6.70 3.66 -11.65
C ILE A 132 6.23 4.63 -12.73
N GLY A 133 5.65 5.78 -12.37
CA GLY A 133 5.30 6.84 -13.32
C GLY A 133 6.52 7.26 -14.15
N LEU A 134 7.63 7.57 -13.49
CA LEU A 134 8.89 7.90 -14.14
C LEU A 134 9.44 6.76 -15.02
N THR A 135 9.41 5.53 -14.52
CA THR A 135 9.90 4.36 -15.27
C THR A 135 9.03 4.11 -16.52
N ASN A 136 7.72 4.25 -16.40
CA ASN A 136 6.79 4.13 -17.52
C ASN A 136 7.11 5.21 -18.56
N ALA A 137 7.27 6.47 -18.15
CA ALA A 137 7.61 7.59 -19.05
C ALA A 137 8.90 7.35 -19.83
N LEU A 138 9.93 6.84 -19.15
CA LEU A 138 11.22 6.49 -19.77
C LEU A 138 11.07 5.37 -20.79
N LEU A 139 10.20 4.39 -20.54
CA LEU A 139 9.96 3.27 -21.45
C LEU A 139 9.10 3.67 -22.67
N THR A 140 8.13 4.57 -22.49
CA THR A 140 7.25 5.06 -23.58
C THR A 140 7.81 6.27 -24.32
N GLY A 141 8.90 6.88 -23.83
CA GLY A 141 9.49 8.09 -24.41
C GLY A 141 8.62 9.34 -24.27
N SER A 142 7.64 9.33 -23.36
CA SER A 142 6.77 10.46 -23.05
C SER A 142 7.47 11.46 -22.13
N SER A 143 6.98 12.71 -22.11
CA SER A 143 7.59 13.76 -21.28
C SER A 143 7.48 13.40 -19.81
N VAL A 144 8.56 13.58 -19.04
CA VAL A 144 8.60 13.31 -17.59
C VAL A 144 7.57 14.16 -16.82
N MET A 145 7.15 15.28 -17.41
CA MET A 145 6.11 16.15 -16.84
C MET A 145 4.68 15.59 -16.97
N ASP A 146 4.43 14.66 -17.91
CA ASP A 146 3.11 14.01 -18.05
C ASP A 146 2.97 12.75 -17.18
N ALA A 147 4.05 12.34 -16.54
CA ALA A 147 4.14 11.06 -15.84
C ALA A 147 4.16 11.15 -14.30
N VAL A 148 4.23 12.37 -13.76
CA VAL A 148 4.26 12.68 -12.31
C VAL A 148 3.05 13.49 -11.92
#